data_AF-A0A0C9TUE5-F1
#
_entry.id   AF-A0A0C9TUE5-F1
#
_cell.length_a   1.000
_cell.length_b   1.000
_cell.length_c   1.000
_cell.angle_alpha   90.00
_cell.angle_beta   90.00
_cell.angle_gamma   90.00
#
_symmetry.space_group_name_H-M   'P 1'
#
loop_
_entity.id
_entity.type
_entity.pdbx_description
1 polymer ?
#
loop_
_entity_poly.entity_id
_entity_poly.type
_entity_poly.pdbx_seq_one_letter_code
_entity_poly.pdbx_strand_id
1 'polypeptide(L)'
;MYVSQETSVPPVFFWKHGDETTPIYSQPLKVTRAELPTFCPLESRSGIIELFRVHLHQHPEIPCNDEHGTRFSPEEIHRQAAHEMYKYCYSNDLSQVWAYLWNRWYCPSKWELWARSASPAILRLKTTMVVESLWKVLKRHDLIHFNRPRLDLVTHVVLNKILPRVTLQLTELRGEWRKGRPQQLAAWQKDIKHDWVDMSKPDLQHSLEIELEWRKKPLNAKGRAERLADIES
;
A
#
# COMPACT_ATOMS: atom_id res chain seq x y z
N MET A 1 1.72 16.08 47.24
CA MET A 1 0.36 16.04 47.85
C MET A 1 -0.63 16.00 46.71
N TYR A 2 -1.12 14.80 46.37
CA TYR A 2 -2.18 14.64 45.37
C TYR A 2 -3.51 14.88 46.08
N VAL A 3 -4.23 15.91 45.64
CA VAL A 3 -5.64 16.08 45.99
C VAL A 3 -6.39 15.06 45.13
N SER A 4 -6.71 13.91 45.73
CA SER A 4 -7.72 13.00 45.19
C SER A 4 -9.06 13.75 45.21
N GLN A 5 -9.44 14.35 44.09
CA GLN A 5 -10.82 14.76 43.88
C GLN A 5 -11.65 13.49 43.67
N GLU A 6 -12.15 12.92 44.77
CA GLU A 6 -13.29 12.01 44.76
C GLU A 6 -14.50 12.78 44.22
N THR A 7 -14.69 12.72 42.92
CA THR A 7 -15.92 13.18 42.25
C THR A 7 -16.79 11.97 41.92
N SER A 8 -17.03 11.09 42.90
CA SER A 8 -18.08 10.07 42.74
C SER A 8 -19.41 10.69 43.16
N VAL A 9 -20.21 11.11 42.18
CA VAL A 9 -21.60 11.50 42.38
C VAL A 9 -22.32 10.34 43.10
N PRO A 10 -23.04 10.59 44.21
CA PRO A 10 -23.76 9.53 44.91
C PRO A 10 -24.78 8.86 43.97
N PRO A 11 -24.97 7.53 44.05
CA PRO A 11 -25.98 6.85 43.25
C PRO A 11 -27.37 7.40 43.58
N VAL A 12 -28.19 7.62 42.55
CA VAL A 12 -29.49 8.28 42.68
C VAL A 12 -30.48 7.38 43.39
N PHE A 13 -30.47 6.08 43.06
CA PHE A 13 -31.29 5.07 43.71
C PHE A 13 -30.58 3.72 43.72
N PHE A 14 -30.90 2.88 44.70
CA PHE A 14 -30.50 1.47 44.72
C PHE A 14 -31.70 0.63 44.29
N TRP A 15 -31.55 -0.12 43.20
CA TRP A 15 -32.56 -1.07 42.77
C TRP A 15 -32.30 -2.40 43.46
N LYS A 16 -33.31 -2.93 44.18
CA LYS A 16 -33.23 -4.22 44.88
C LYS A 16 -33.95 -5.30 44.09
N HIS A 17 -33.25 -6.37 43.77
CA HIS A 17 -33.84 -7.61 43.24
C HIS A 17 -33.44 -8.77 44.14
N GLY A 18 -34.34 -9.20 45.03
CA GLY A 18 -34.02 -10.17 46.07
C GLY A 18 -32.93 -9.63 47.03
N ASP A 19 -31.85 -10.40 47.19
CA ASP A 19 -30.70 -10.05 48.05
C ASP A 19 -29.66 -9.15 47.34
N GLU A 20 -29.81 -8.89 46.03
CA GLU A 20 -28.87 -8.05 45.28
C GLU A 20 -29.34 -6.59 45.20
N THR A 21 -28.48 -5.67 45.63
CA THR A 21 -28.62 -4.21 45.45
C THR A 21 -27.73 -3.71 44.34
N THR A 22 -28.30 -3.28 43.21
CA THR A 22 -27.56 -2.60 42.15
C THR A 22 -27.69 -1.07 42.29
N PRO A 23 -26.57 -0.32 42.43
CA PRO A 23 -26.61 1.15 42.43
C PRO A 23 -26.90 1.68 41.02
N ILE A 24 -27.90 2.55 40.91
CA ILE A 24 -28.23 3.27 39.67
C ILE A 24 -27.69 4.69 39.79
N TYR A 25 -26.70 5.02 38.94
CA TYR A 25 -26.10 6.34 38.85
C TYR A 25 -26.92 7.25 37.93
N SER A 26 -26.88 8.57 38.17
CA SER A 26 -27.50 9.56 37.29
C SER A 26 -26.85 9.47 35.90
N GLN A 27 -27.62 9.78 34.85
CA GLN A 27 -27.04 9.98 33.53
C GLN A 27 -25.88 10.99 33.63
N PRO A 28 -24.77 10.79 32.90
CA PRO A 28 -23.65 11.72 32.91
C PRO A 28 -24.17 13.12 32.57
N LEU A 29 -23.65 14.14 33.27
CA LEU A 29 -23.99 15.54 33.00
C LEU A 29 -23.89 15.80 31.49
N LYS A 30 -24.93 16.41 30.92
CA LYS A 30 -24.92 16.82 29.51
C LYS A 30 -23.94 17.99 29.37
N VAL A 31 -22.67 17.66 29.12
CA VAL A 31 -21.62 18.64 28.87
C VAL A 31 -21.89 19.32 27.54
N THR A 32 -21.91 20.65 27.53
CA THR A 32 -22.13 21.41 26.30
C THR A 32 -20.83 21.43 25.49
N ARG A 33 -20.89 21.36 24.15
CA ARG A 33 -19.69 21.26 23.28
C ARG A 33 -18.64 22.38 23.52
N ALA A 34 -19.06 23.53 24.03
CA ALA A 34 -18.20 24.68 24.34
C ALA A 34 -17.35 24.50 25.62
N GLU A 35 -17.75 23.59 26.53
CA GLU A 35 -17.05 23.32 27.79
C GLU A 35 -15.98 22.22 27.63
N LEU A 36 -16.00 21.51 26.49
CA LEU A 36 -15.01 20.48 26.19
C LEU A 36 -13.71 21.13 25.72
N PRO A 37 -12.55 20.73 26.27
CA PRO A 37 -11.27 21.18 25.78
C PRO A 37 -11.10 20.82 24.30
N THR A 38 -10.47 21.72 23.53
CA THR A 38 -10.21 21.51 22.11
C THR A 38 -9.33 20.27 21.94
N PHE A 39 -9.88 19.25 21.29
CA PHE A 39 -9.22 17.94 21.13
C PHE A 39 -7.79 18.04 20.58
N CYS A 40 -7.55 18.88 19.58
CA CYS A 40 -6.22 19.12 19.03
C CYS A 40 -6.11 20.59 18.56
N PRO A 41 -5.25 21.42 19.17
CA PRO A 41 -5.04 22.80 18.74
C PRO A 41 -4.30 22.84 17.40
N LEU A 42 -4.60 23.88 16.60
CA LEU A 42 -4.11 24.00 15.22
C LEU A 42 -2.57 23.99 15.13
N GLU A 43 -1.90 24.56 16.13
CA GLU A 43 -0.44 24.69 16.20
C GLU A 43 0.28 23.33 16.28
N SER A 44 -0.28 22.39 17.04
CA SER A 44 0.30 21.05 17.24
C SER A 44 0.04 20.07 16.09
N ARG A 45 -0.94 20.40 15.22
CA ARG A 45 -1.41 19.49 14.16
C ARG A 45 -0.33 19.19 13.13
N SER A 46 0.46 20.19 12.74
CA SER A 46 1.53 20.03 11.76
C SER A 46 2.61 19.08 12.27
N GLY A 47 3.04 19.24 13.53
CA GLY A 47 4.04 18.38 14.15
C GLY A 47 3.58 16.92 14.26
N ILE A 48 2.33 16.69 14.66
CA ILE A 48 1.76 15.33 14.71
C ILE A 48 1.74 14.70 13.32
N ILE A 49 1.34 15.44 12.29
CA ILE A 49 1.29 14.93 10.91
C ILE A 49 2.68 14.56 10.40
N GLU A 50 3.69 15.38 10.67
CA GLU A 50 5.07 15.09 10.26
C GLU A 50 5.62 13.85 10.97
N LEU A 51 5.44 13.74 12.29
CA LEU A 51 5.81 12.53 13.02
C LEU A 51 5.10 11.31 12.44
N PHE A 52 3.79 11.39 12.18
CA PHE A 52 3.03 10.29 11.60
C PHE A 52 3.55 9.88 10.21
N ARG A 53 3.99 10.84 9.40
CA ARG A 53 4.61 10.59 8.09
C ARG A 53 5.96 9.89 8.24
N VAL A 54 6.81 10.30 9.18
CA VAL A 54 8.10 9.66 9.44
C VAL A 54 7.87 8.21 9.85
N HIS A 55 7.01 7.98 10.85
CA HIS A 55 6.68 6.65 11.36
C HIS A 55 6.10 5.72 10.28
N LEU A 56 5.28 6.24 9.36
CA LEU A 56 4.75 5.46 8.23
C LEU A 56 5.86 4.89 7.33
N HIS A 57 6.95 5.62 7.14
CA HIS A 57 7.99 5.28 6.17
C HIS A 57 9.19 4.54 6.78
N GLN A 58 9.25 4.39 8.10
CA GLN A 58 10.27 3.59 8.76
C GLN A 58 10.13 2.10 8.40
N HIS A 59 11.26 1.45 8.12
CA HIS A 59 11.31 0.05 7.74
C HIS A 59 12.65 -0.57 8.16
N PRO A 60 12.71 -1.84 8.59
CA PRO A 60 13.94 -2.50 9.03
C PRO A 60 15.08 -2.51 8.00
N GLU A 61 14.73 -2.60 6.72
CA GLU A 61 15.71 -2.61 5.62
C GLU A 61 16.20 -1.20 5.24
N ILE A 62 15.53 -0.13 5.70
CA ILE A 62 15.92 1.25 5.43
C ILE A 62 16.81 1.70 6.59
N PRO A 63 18.09 2.05 6.34
CA PRO A 63 18.97 2.53 7.40
C PRO A 63 18.47 3.88 7.91
N CYS A 64 18.70 4.13 9.19
CA CYS A 64 18.51 5.46 9.75
C CYS A 64 19.57 6.44 9.20
N ASN A 65 19.25 7.73 9.24
CA ASN A 65 20.11 8.81 8.73
C ASN A 65 21.34 9.08 9.62
N ASP A 66 21.81 8.08 10.36
CA ASP A 66 23.00 8.16 11.22
C ASP A 66 24.24 7.79 10.40
N GLU A 67 25.40 8.34 10.77
CA GLU A 67 26.68 8.08 10.07
C GLU A 67 27.05 6.59 10.00
N HIS A 68 26.52 5.77 10.91
CA HIS A 68 26.74 4.33 10.98
C HIS A 68 25.70 3.49 10.21
N GLY A 69 24.64 4.08 9.67
CA GLY A 69 23.60 3.37 8.91
C GLY A 69 22.88 2.30 9.72
N THR A 70 22.62 2.56 11.00
CA THR A 70 21.99 1.61 11.92
C THR A 70 20.62 1.17 11.42
N ARG A 71 20.33 -0.14 11.55
CA ARG A 71 19.05 -0.75 11.20
C ARG A 71 18.35 -1.19 12.48
N PHE A 72 17.05 -0.90 12.56
CA PHE A 72 16.23 -1.26 13.72
C PHE A 72 15.33 -2.45 13.41
N SER A 73 15.08 -3.24 14.45
CA SER A 73 14.05 -4.29 14.42
C SER A 73 12.65 -3.67 14.26
N PRO A 74 11.67 -4.36 13.63
CA PRO A 74 10.27 -3.92 13.59
C PRO A 74 9.72 -3.45 14.94
N GLU A 75 10.03 -4.18 16.01
CA GLU A 75 9.58 -3.88 17.37
C GLU A 75 10.24 -2.64 17.94
N GLU A 76 11.52 -2.42 17.64
CA GLU A 76 12.27 -1.24 18.07
C GLU A 76 11.73 0.01 17.37
N ILE A 77 11.44 -0.08 16.07
CA ILE A 77 10.82 1.00 15.29
C ILE A 77 9.47 1.37 15.91
N HIS A 78 8.62 0.38 16.20
CA HIS A 78 7.31 0.64 16.82
C HIS A 78 7.44 1.30 18.20
N ARG A 79 8.30 0.76 19.06
CA ARG A 79 8.54 1.30 20.41
C ARG A 79 9.05 2.74 20.35
N GLN A 80 10.01 3.00 19.48
CA GLN A 80 10.59 4.34 19.32
C GLN A 80 9.55 5.33 18.78
N ALA A 81 8.79 4.95 17.75
CA ALA A 81 7.75 5.79 17.16
C ALA A 81 6.63 6.13 18.17
N ALA A 82 6.20 5.14 18.97
CA ALA A 82 5.21 5.34 20.01
C ALA A 82 5.74 6.29 21.11
N HIS A 83 6.98 6.11 21.53
CA HIS A 83 7.62 6.95 22.55
C HIS A 83 7.82 8.39 22.08
N GLU A 84 8.23 8.58 20.83
CA GLU A 84 8.40 9.90 20.22
C GLU A 84 7.08 10.66 20.14
N MET A 85 6.02 10.00 19.66
CA MET A 85 4.68 10.58 19.63
C MET A 85 4.14 10.88 21.03
N TYR A 86 4.38 9.99 22.00
CA TYR A 86 4.00 10.20 23.40
C TYR A 86 4.71 11.43 23.97
N LYS A 87 6.03 11.53 23.82
CA LYS A 87 6.81 12.68 24.27
C LYS A 87 6.32 13.99 23.66
N TYR A 88 6.03 14.01 22.37
CA TYR A 88 5.48 15.18 21.69
C TYR A 88 4.10 15.58 22.25
N CYS A 89 3.23 14.60 22.51
CA CYS A 89 1.93 14.90 23.10
C CYS A 89 2.06 15.37 24.56
N TYR A 90 2.98 14.79 25.32
CA TYR A 90 3.23 15.15 26.72
C TYR A 90 3.79 16.57 26.86
N SER A 91 4.73 16.97 25.99
CA SER A 91 5.31 18.32 26.03
C SER A 91 4.33 19.43 25.66
N ASN A 92 3.24 19.10 24.96
CA ASN A 92 2.22 20.05 24.49
C ASN A 92 0.88 19.90 25.25
N ASP A 93 0.85 19.14 26.36
CA ASP A 93 -0.35 18.86 27.16
C ASP A 93 -1.52 18.21 26.37
N LEU A 94 -1.21 17.41 25.34
CA LEU A 94 -2.17 16.76 24.44
C LEU A 94 -2.52 15.32 24.85
N SER A 95 -2.89 15.13 26.12
CA SER A 95 -3.19 13.80 26.68
C SER A 95 -4.32 13.07 25.95
N GLN A 96 -5.37 13.80 25.54
CA GLN A 96 -6.51 13.24 24.80
C GLN A 96 -6.13 12.79 23.38
N VAL A 97 -5.26 13.56 22.71
CA VAL A 97 -4.73 13.21 21.38
C VAL A 97 -3.92 11.94 21.46
N TRP A 98 -3.02 11.84 22.45
CA TRP A 98 -2.25 10.62 22.67
C TRP A 98 -3.15 9.41 22.91
N ALA A 99 -4.15 9.53 23.80
CA ALA A 99 -5.09 8.43 24.07
C ALA A 99 -5.81 7.97 22.79
N TYR A 100 -6.22 8.90 21.92
CA TYR A 100 -6.80 8.57 20.63
C TYR A 100 -5.79 7.89 19.69
N LEU A 101 -4.58 8.45 19.56
CA LEU A 101 -3.53 7.94 18.69
C LEU A 101 -3.10 6.53 19.11
N TRP A 102 -2.94 6.27 20.40
CA TRP A 102 -2.67 4.95 20.93
C TRP A 102 -3.76 3.95 20.57
N ASN A 103 -5.02 4.27 20.88
CA ASN A 103 -6.13 3.35 20.67
C ASN A 103 -6.44 3.06 19.19
N ARG A 104 -6.14 4.01 18.28
CA ARG A 104 -6.47 3.88 16.86
C ARG A 104 -5.29 3.51 15.96
N TRP A 105 -4.07 3.86 16.34
CA TRP A 105 -2.92 3.76 15.43
C TRP A 105 -1.70 3.06 16.05
N TYR A 106 -1.31 3.42 17.28
CA TYR A 106 -0.06 2.93 17.89
C TYR A 106 -0.21 1.67 18.73
N CYS A 107 -1.44 1.21 19.01
CA CYS A 107 -1.66 -0.10 19.60
C CYS A 107 -1.06 -1.19 18.69
N PRO A 108 -0.37 -2.23 19.22
CA PRO A 108 0.23 -3.29 18.41
C PRO A 108 -0.71 -3.89 17.37
N SER A 109 -1.97 -4.16 17.76
CA SER A 109 -3.01 -4.69 16.86
C SER A 109 -3.40 -3.78 15.69
N LYS A 110 -3.12 -2.47 15.81
CA LYS A 110 -3.43 -1.46 14.78
C LYS A 110 -2.19 -1.06 14.00
N TRP A 111 -1.02 -1.11 14.63
CA TRP A 111 0.25 -0.77 14.01
C TRP A 111 0.49 -1.54 12.70
N GLU A 112 0.23 -2.84 12.72
CA GLU A 112 0.38 -3.73 11.55
C GLU A 112 -0.45 -3.31 10.34
N LEU A 113 -1.55 -2.58 10.55
CA LEU A 113 -2.47 -2.20 9.47
C LEU A 113 -1.96 -1.02 8.64
N TRP A 114 -1.06 -0.19 9.17
CA TRP A 114 -0.64 1.04 8.50
C TRP A 114 0.87 1.23 8.45
N ALA A 115 1.62 0.76 9.45
CA ALA A 115 3.06 0.95 9.49
C ALA A 115 3.76 0.00 8.52
N ARG A 116 4.73 0.52 7.76
CA ARG A 116 5.51 -0.30 6.84
C ARG A 116 6.45 -1.26 7.56
N SER A 117 6.91 -0.90 8.75
CA SER A 117 7.85 -1.71 9.53
C SER A 117 7.30 -3.07 9.96
N ALA A 118 5.98 -3.24 9.98
CA ALA A 118 5.34 -4.52 10.29
C ALA A 118 5.39 -5.54 9.14
N SER A 119 5.58 -5.07 7.90
CA SER A 119 5.72 -5.94 6.73
C SER A 119 7.20 -6.22 6.47
N PRO A 120 7.60 -7.48 6.18
CA PRO A 120 8.97 -7.78 5.79
C PRO A 120 9.33 -7.22 4.41
N ALA A 121 8.34 -6.92 3.55
CA ALA A 121 8.56 -6.44 2.20
C ALA A 121 8.34 -4.92 2.08
N ILE A 122 9.27 -4.23 1.40
CA ILE A 122 9.12 -2.82 1.04
C ILE A 122 8.15 -2.69 -0.15
N LEU A 123 7.01 -2.05 0.08
CA LEU A 123 6.10 -1.64 -0.98
C LEU A 123 6.73 -0.50 -1.80
N ARG A 124 7.15 -0.80 -3.04
CA ARG A 124 7.68 0.20 -4.00
C ARG A 124 6.62 1.19 -4.50
N LEU A 125 5.34 0.80 -4.48
CA LEU A 125 4.22 1.60 -4.96
C LEU A 125 3.47 2.22 -3.78
N LYS A 126 3.18 3.52 -3.86
CA LYS A 126 2.20 4.14 -2.95
C LYS A 126 0.84 3.51 -3.22
N THR A 127 0.22 2.96 -2.19
CA THR A 127 -1.08 2.26 -2.28
C THR A 127 -2.17 3.13 -2.90
N THR A 128 -2.10 4.46 -2.73
CA THR A 128 -3.06 5.40 -3.33
C THR A 128 -3.03 5.38 -4.85
N MET A 129 -1.86 5.30 -5.50
CA MET A 129 -1.77 5.26 -6.97
C MET A 129 -2.37 3.97 -7.54
N VAL A 130 -2.10 2.84 -6.87
CA VAL A 130 -2.66 1.54 -7.28
C VAL A 130 -4.18 1.57 -7.12
N VAL A 131 -4.67 2.05 -5.98
CA VAL A 131 -6.11 2.19 -5.70
C VAL A 131 -6.77 3.17 -6.68
N GLU A 132 -6.18 4.33 -6.95
CA GLU A 132 -6.69 5.31 -7.92
C GLU A 132 -6.72 4.74 -9.35
N SER A 133 -5.66 4.05 -9.76
CA SER A 133 -5.61 3.41 -11.07
C SER A 133 -6.67 2.32 -11.20
N LEU A 134 -6.90 1.53 -10.14
CA LEU A 134 -7.96 0.54 -10.08
C LEU A 134 -9.34 1.20 -10.22
N TRP A 135 -9.61 2.26 -9.45
CA TRP A 135 -10.87 3.00 -9.54
C TRP A 135 -11.05 3.66 -10.91
N LYS A 136 -9.98 4.14 -11.54
CA LYS A 136 -10.00 4.69 -12.90
C LYS A 136 -10.42 3.62 -13.92
N VAL A 137 -9.84 2.43 -13.83
CA VAL A 137 -10.20 1.28 -14.71
C VAL A 137 -11.65 0.87 -14.45
N LEU A 138 -12.05 0.71 -13.20
CA LEU A 138 -13.42 0.32 -12.83
C LEU A 138 -14.45 1.31 -13.40
N LYS A 139 -14.21 2.62 -13.22
CA LYS A 139 -15.09 3.68 -13.71
C LYS A 139 -15.18 3.70 -15.24
N ARG A 140 -14.05 3.55 -15.93
CA ARG A 140 -13.97 3.67 -17.41
C ARG A 140 -14.35 2.40 -18.17
N HIS A 141 -14.17 1.23 -17.57
CA HIS A 141 -14.37 -0.04 -18.25
C HIS A 141 -15.70 -0.69 -17.85
N ASP A 142 -15.96 -0.83 -16.56
CA ASP A 142 -17.13 -1.58 -16.08
C ASP A 142 -18.33 -0.69 -15.76
N LEU A 143 -18.08 0.55 -15.31
CA LEU A 143 -19.14 1.47 -14.88
C LEU A 143 -19.44 2.59 -15.89
N ILE A 144 -18.87 2.53 -17.09
CA ILE A 144 -18.98 3.61 -18.10
C ILE A 144 -20.42 3.88 -18.53
N HIS A 145 -21.27 2.85 -18.58
CA HIS A 145 -22.66 2.98 -18.99
C HIS A 145 -23.62 3.29 -17.83
N PHE A 146 -23.12 3.32 -16.59
CA PHE A 146 -23.95 3.52 -15.41
C PHE A 146 -23.77 4.93 -14.85
N ASN A 147 -24.77 5.79 -15.09
CA ASN A 147 -24.84 7.08 -14.40
C ASN A 147 -25.24 6.85 -12.93
N ARG A 148 -24.31 7.15 -12.01
CA ARG A 148 -24.46 6.93 -10.55
C ARG A 148 -24.78 5.45 -10.21
N PRO A 149 -23.82 4.53 -10.37
CA PRO A 149 -24.04 3.13 -10.08
C PRO A 149 -24.42 2.93 -8.61
N ARG A 150 -25.44 2.10 -8.37
CA ARG A 150 -25.82 1.70 -7.02
C ARG A 150 -24.67 0.93 -6.37
N LEU A 151 -24.54 1.03 -5.05
CA LEU A 151 -23.49 0.35 -4.29
C LEU A 151 -23.45 -1.16 -4.59
N ASP A 152 -24.63 -1.78 -4.69
CA ASP A 152 -24.80 -3.21 -4.97
C ASP A 152 -24.17 -3.64 -6.31
N LEU A 153 -24.35 -2.83 -7.36
CA LEU A 153 -23.73 -3.08 -8.67
C LEU A 153 -22.21 -2.95 -8.57
N VAL A 154 -21.71 -1.95 -7.85
CA VAL A 154 -20.27 -1.77 -7.64
C VAL A 154 -19.68 -2.95 -6.89
N THR A 155 -20.34 -3.42 -5.82
CA THR A 155 -19.89 -4.59 -5.05
C THR A 155 -19.90 -5.86 -5.90
N HIS A 156 -20.94 -6.07 -6.71
CA HIS A 156 -21.00 -7.20 -7.64
C HIS A 156 -19.82 -7.18 -8.64
N VAL A 157 -19.53 -6.03 -9.25
CA VAL A 157 -18.40 -5.89 -10.19
C VAL A 157 -17.06 -6.12 -9.49
N VAL A 158 -16.88 -5.59 -8.29
CA VAL A 158 -15.65 -5.79 -7.51
C VAL A 158 -15.45 -7.27 -7.20
N LEU A 159 -16.48 -7.97 -6.71
CA LEU A 159 -16.40 -9.37 -6.32
C LEU A 159 -16.23 -10.31 -7.52
N ASN A 160 -16.95 -10.08 -8.61
CA ASN A 160 -17.00 -11.04 -9.72
C ASN A 160 -16.00 -10.74 -10.85
N LYS A 161 -15.52 -9.49 -10.97
CA LYS A 161 -14.56 -9.11 -12.03
C LYS A 161 -13.19 -8.72 -11.50
N ILE A 162 -13.15 -7.80 -10.53
CA ILE A 162 -11.86 -7.26 -10.05
C ILE A 162 -11.13 -8.30 -9.22
N LEU A 163 -11.81 -8.87 -8.22
CA LEU A 163 -11.19 -9.73 -7.24
C LEU A 163 -10.54 -10.97 -7.89
N PRO A 164 -11.20 -11.71 -8.80
CA PRO A 164 -10.57 -12.85 -9.48
C PRO A 164 -9.35 -12.45 -10.33
N ARG A 165 -9.41 -11.29 -10.98
CA ARG A 165 -8.29 -10.78 -11.78
C ARG A 165 -7.10 -10.44 -10.89
N VAL A 166 -7.32 -9.75 -9.78
CA VAL A 166 -6.27 -9.39 -8.82
C VAL A 166 -5.69 -10.64 -8.16
N THR A 167 -6.52 -11.59 -7.75
CA THR A 167 -6.02 -12.85 -7.18
C THR A 167 -5.16 -13.61 -8.18
N LEU A 168 -5.55 -13.66 -9.46
CA LEU A 168 -4.75 -14.33 -10.49
C LEU A 168 -3.40 -13.63 -10.69
N GLN A 169 -3.40 -12.30 -10.79
CA GLN A 169 -2.16 -11.51 -10.86
C GLN A 169 -1.26 -11.73 -9.64
N LEU A 170 -1.83 -11.79 -8.44
CA LEU A 170 -1.07 -12.07 -7.22
C LEU A 170 -0.49 -13.49 -7.22
N THR A 171 -1.25 -14.50 -7.66
CA THR A 171 -0.73 -15.87 -7.77
C THR A 171 0.39 -15.98 -8.81
N GLU A 172 0.33 -15.21 -9.89
CA GLU A 172 1.38 -15.14 -10.91
C GLU A 172 2.64 -14.47 -10.35
N LEU A 173 2.50 -13.32 -9.68
CA LEU A 173 3.61 -12.60 -9.04
C LEU A 173 4.26 -13.41 -7.92
N ARG A 174 3.50 -14.20 -7.18
CA ARG A 174 4.02 -15.10 -6.13
C ARG A 174 4.66 -16.37 -6.72
N GLY A 175 4.61 -16.57 -8.04
CA GLY A 175 5.12 -17.77 -8.69
C GLY A 175 4.36 -19.05 -8.33
N GLU A 176 3.18 -18.92 -7.74
CA GLU A 176 2.30 -20.04 -7.38
C GLU A 176 1.50 -20.52 -8.59
N TRP A 177 1.32 -19.64 -9.58
CA TRP A 177 0.63 -19.94 -10.82
C TRP A 177 1.47 -20.85 -11.72
N ARG A 178 0.94 -22.05 -12.00
CA ARG A 178 1.55 -23.09 -12.86
C ARG A 178 2.96 -23.53 -12.40
N LYS A 179 3.10 -23.96 -11.14
CA LYS A 179 4.29 -24.67 -10.64
C LYS A 179 4.65 -25.83 -11.58
N GLY A 180 5.63 -25.64 -12.46
CA GLY A 180 6.05 -26.62 -13.48
C GLY A 180 6.13 -26.08 -14.91
N ARG A 181 5.52 -24.93 -15.22
CA ARG A 181 5.72 -24.23 -16.50
C ARG A 181 6.68 -23.06 -16.30
N PRO A 182 7.58 -22.76 -17.26
CA PRO A 182 8.40 -21.56 -17.18
C PRO A 182 7.51 -20.31 -17.03
N GLN A 183 7.91 -19.41 -16.14
CA GLN A 183 7.26 -18.12 -15.95
C GLN A 183 7.22 -17.35 -17.28
N GLN A 184 6.16 -16.56 -17.47
CA GLN A 184 6.13 -15.65 -18.62
C GLN A 184 7.25 -14.61 -18.45
N LEU A 185 8.12 -14.53 -19.46
CA LEU A 185 9.12 -13.48 -19.54
C LEU A 185 8.41 -12.12 -19.64
N ALA A 186 8.90 -11.13 -18.89
CA ALA A 186 8.51 -9.74 -19.08
C ALA A 186 8.81 -9.30 -20.52
N ALA A 187 8.12 -8.27 -21.02
CA ALA A 187 8.31 -7.80 -22.41
C ALA A 187 9.80 -7.54 -22.73
N TRP A 188 10.49 -6.78 -21.88
CA TRP A 188 11.92 -6.52 -22.03
C TRP A 188 12.80 -7.78 -21.97
N GLN A 189 12.39 -8.80 -21.20
CA GLN A 189 13.12 -10.08 -21.16
C GLN A 189 12.92 -10.88 -22.44
N LYS A 190 11.76 -10.75 -23.09
CA LYS A 190 11.53 -11.35 -24.41
C LYS A 190 12.40 -10.69 -25.46
N ASP A 191 12.51 -9.36 -25.43
CA ASP A 191 13.33 -8.58 -26.34
C ASP A 191 14.82 -8.97 -26.17
N ILE A 192 15.32 -8.97 -24.92
CA ILE A 192 16.70 -9.41 -24.64
C ILE A 192 16.92 -10.87 -25.06
N LYS A 193 15.98 -11.77 -24.79
CA LYS A 193 16.11 -13.18 -25.19
C LYS A 193 16.14 -13.31 -26.71
N HIS A 194 15.32 -12.53 -27.41
CA HIS A 194 15.29 -12.49 -28.87
C HIS A 194 16.65 -12.05 -29.40
N ASP A 195 17.16 -10.90 -28.92
CA ASP A 195 18.43 -10.34 -29.36
C ASP A 195 19.60 -11.27 -29.02
N TRP A 196 19.57 -11.90 -27.85
CA TRP A 196 20.56 -12.89 -27.43
C TRP A 196 20.58 -14.10 -28.37
N VAL A 197 19.41 -14.64 -28.72
CA VAL A 197 19.30 -15.78 -29.63
C VAL A 197 19.77 -15.38 -31.02
N ASP A 198 19.45 -14.18 -31.48
CA ASP A 198 19.88 -13.69 -32.79
C ASP A 198 21.40 -13.51 -32.87
N MET A 199 22.01 -12.88 -31.87
CA MET A 199 23.47 -12.75 -31.76
C MET A 199 24.20 -14.07 -31.55
N SER A 200 23.51 -15.12 -31.08
CA SER A 200 24.11 -16.45 -30.89
C SER A 200 24.21 -17.27 -32.18
N LYS A 201 23.55 -16.84 -33.26
CA LYS A 201 23.66 -17.52 -34.56
C LYS A 201 25.03 -17.24 -35.19
N PRO A 202 25.67 -18.22 -35.86
CA PRO A 202 26.88 -17.99 -36.63
C PRO A 202 26.62 -17.04 -37.81
N ASP A 203 27.60 -16.20 -38.14
CA ASP A 203 27.50 -15.16 -39.19
C ASP A 203 27.02 -15.69 -40.56
N LEU A 204 27.37 -16.94 -40.87
CA LEU A 204 26.92 -17.64 -42.08
C LEU A 204 25.39 -17.81 -42.12
N GLN A 205 24.77 -18.15 -41.00
CA GLN A 205 23.31 -18.31 -40.93
C GLN A 205 22.59 -16.96 -41.08
N HIS A 206 23.13 -15.91 -40.45
CA HIS A 206 22.59 -14.56 -40.58
C HIS A 206 22.67 -14.07 -42.04
N SER A 207 23.79 -14.32 -42.72
CA SER A 207 23.97 -13.97 -44.14
C SER A 207 22.97 -14.70 -45.06
N LEU A 208 22.75 -16.00 -44.82
CA LEU A 208 21.77 -16.81 -45.57
C LEU A 208 20.32 -16.39 -45.31
N GLU A 209 19.98 -16.01 -44.07
CA GLU A 209 18.65 -15.51 -43.71
C GLU A 209 18.36 -14.17 -44.41
N ILE A 210 19.34 -13.25 -44.43
CA ILE A 210 19.26 -12.00 -45.19
C ILE A 210 19.04 -12.30 -46.67
N GLU A 211 19.84 -13.18 -47.27
CA GLU A 211 19.71 -13.55 -48.69
C GLU A 211 18.33 -14.14 -49.01
N LEU A 212 17.79 -14.98 -48.12
CA LEU A 212 16.44 -15.55 -48.24
C LEU A 212 15.34 -14.49 -48.11
N GLU A 213 15.47 -13.53 -47.19
CA GLU A 213 14.54 -12.40 -47.09
C GLU A 213 14.54 -11.56 -48.37
N TRP A 214 15.72 -11.30 -48.94
CA TRP A 214 15.83 -10.61 -50.24
C TRP A 214 15.14 -11.39 -51.36
N ARG A 215 15.34 -12.71 -51.40
CA ARG A 215 14.71 -13.59 -52.42
C ARG A 215 13.19 -13.70 -52.26
N LYS A 216 12.65 -13.52 -51.05
CA LYS A 216 11.21 -13.58 -50.76
C LYS A 216 10.46 -12.27 -51.09
N LYS A 217 11.16 -11.13 -51.19
CA LYS A 217 10.53 -9.86 -51.56
C LYS A 217 10.03 -9.93 -53.02
N PRO A 218 8.78 -9.53 -53.31
CA PRO A 218 8.24 -9.60 -54.66
C PRO A 218 9.01 -8.67 -55.60
N LEU A 219 9.42 -9.21 -56.76
CA LEU A 219 10.19 -8.49 -57.76
C LEU A 219 9.35 -7.40 -58.44
N ASN A 220 9.61 -6.13 -58.11
CA ASN A 220 9.49 -5.09 -59.13
C ASN A 220 10.65 -5.29 -60.11
N ALA A 221 10.32 -5.58 -61.36
CA ALA A 221 11.18 -6.18 -62.39
C ALA A 221 12.36 -5.32 -62.92
N LYS A 222 12.82 -4.30 -62.20
CA LYS A 222 14.01 -3.51 -62.57
C LYS A 222 15.05 -3.56 -61.45
N GLY A 223 16.15 -4.28 -61.68
CA GLY A 223 17.32 -4.29 -60.79
C GLY A 223 17.75 -5.64 -60.23
N ARG A 224 17.16 -6.77 -60.67
CA ARG A 224 17.51 -8.12 -60.18
C ARG A 224 18.97 -8.51 -60.48
N ALA A 225 19.49 -8.13 -61.66
CA ALA A 225 20.82 -8.54 -62.11
C ALA A 225 21.94 -7.68 -61.50
N GLU A 226 21.74 -6.36 -61.40
CA GLU A 226 22.75 -5.44 -60.83
C GLU A 226 22.96 -5.69 -59.33
N ARG A 227 21.92 -6.06 -58.59
CA ARG A 227 21.99 -6.22 -57.12
C ARG A 227 22.50 -7.58 -56.65
N LEU A 228 22.50 -8.58 -57.52
CA LEU A 228 23.15 -9.87 -57.25
C LEU A 228 24.66 -9.79 -57.42
N ALA A 229 25.15 -8.88 -58.28
CA ALA A 229 26.57 -8.66 -58.49
C ALA A 229 27.28 -8.02 -57.28
N ASP A 230 26.58 -7.18 -56.50
CA ASP A 230 27.12 -6.54 -55.30
C ASP A 230 27.29 -7.50 -54.09
N ILE A 231 26.77 -8.72 -54.17
CA ILE A 231 26.85 -9.73 -53.09
C ILE A 231 28.02 -10.70 -53.33
N GLU A 232 28.50 -10.84 -54.57
CA GLU A 232 29.63 -11.72 -54.91
C GLU A 232 31.01 -11.04 -54.80
N SER A 233 31.07 -9.75 -54.43
CA SER A 233 32.32 -9.00 -54.14
C SER A 233 32.60 -8.87 -52.65
#